data_AF-A0AAD8U9U4-F1
#
_entry.id   AF-A0AAD8U9U4-F1
#
_cell.length_a   1.000
_cell.length_b   1.000
_cell.length_c   1.000
_cell.angle_alpha   90.00
_cell.angle_beta   90.00
_cell.angle_gamma   90.00
#
_symmetry.space_group_name_H-M   'P 1'
#
loop_
_entity.id
_entity.type
_entity.pdbx_description
1 polymer ?
#
loop_
_entity_poly.entity_id
_entity_poly.type
_entity_poly.pdbx_seq_one_letter_code
_entity_poly.pdbx_strand_id
1 'polypeptide(L)'
;PKVIFNISKTSKINIRFNNNEPVKSLGSIVVNTLFSNITFYLLLTNTSFLYYLKDIDKLGVYFNNINNLLVKRDVIVFIIRK
;
A
#
# COMPACT_ATOMS: atom_id res chain seq x y z
N PRO A 1 18.93 -2.84 5.37
CA PRO A 1 17.89 -3.51 4.54
C PRO A 1 18.32 -3.60 3.07
N LYS A 2 18.37 -4.80 2.50
CA LYS A 2 18.67 -5.01 1.07
C LYS A 2 17.35 -5.05 0.31
N VAL A 3 17.24 -4.23 -0.73
CA VAL A 3 16.04 -4.11 -1.58
C VAL A 3 16.38 -4.70 -2.95
N ILE A 4 15.61 -5.69 -3.41
CA ILE A 4 15.79 -6.31 -4.71
C ILE A 4 14.65 -5.86 -5.62
N PHE A 5 14.98 -5.05 -6.62
CA PHE A 5 14.03 -4.60 -7.63
C PHE A 5 13.94 -5.64 -8.76
N ASN A 6 12.74 -6.13 -9.07
CA ASN A 6 12.54 -7.15 -10.09
C ASN A 6 11.59 -6.66 -11.19
N ILE A 7 12.16 -6.32 -12.35
CA ILE A 7 11.48 -5.83 -13.54
C ILE A 7 10.89 -6.97 -14.39
N SER A 8 11.26 -8.24 -14.13
CA SER A 8 10.71 -9.39 -14.89
C SER A 8 9.27 -9.77 -14.50
N LYS A 9 8.75 -9.17 -13.41
CA LYS A 9 7.36 -9.28 -12.95
C LYS A 9 6.46 -8.15 -13.47
N THR A 10 6.99 -7.24 -14.27
CA THR A 10 6.24 -6.19 -14.96
C THR A 10 5.09 -6.81 -15.75
N SER A 11 3.90 -6.23 -15.64
CA SER A 11 2.67 -6.57 -16.38
C SER A 11 2.04 -7.96 -16.13
N LYS A 12 2.54 -8.77 -15.19
CA LYS A 12 1.98 -10.10 -14.90
C LYS A 12 0.77 -10.08 -13.97
N ILE A 13 0.62 -9.04 -13.16
CA ILE A 13 -0.45 -8.94 -12.17
C ILE A 13 -1.31 -7.73 -12.49
N ASN A 14 -2.59 -7.99 -12.71
CA ASN A 14 -3.65 -6.99 -12.81
C ASN A 14 -4.16 -6.71 -11.40
N ILE A 15 -4.03 -5.46 -10.95
CA ILE A 15 -4.47 -5.03 -9.62
C ILE A 15 -5.68 -4.13 -9.82
N ARG A 16 -6.79 -4.45 -9.14
CA ARG A 16 -8.01 -3.66 -9.19
C ARG A 16 -8.24 -2.97 -7.86
N PHE A 17 -8.48 -1.67 -7.88
CA PHE A 17 -8.94 -0.91 -6.71
C PHE A 17 -10.42 -0.59 -6.90
N ASN A 18 -11.27 -1.07 -5.99
CA ASN A 18 -12.72 -0.91 -6.09
C ASN A 18 -13.28 -1.42 -7.45
N ASN A 19 -14.40 -0.87 -7.92
CA ASN A 19 -14.99 -1.21 -9.21
C ASN A 19 -14.27 -0.59 -10.43
N ASN A 20 -13.11 0.04 -10.26
CA ASN A 20 -12.40 0.68 -11.36
C ASN A 20 -11.75 -0.35 -12.30
N GLU A 21 -11.25 0.11 -13.44
CA GLU A 21 -10.51 -0.74 -14.37
C GLU A 21 -9.24 -1.29 -13.71
N PRO A 22 -8.88 -2.56 -13.96
CA PRO A 22 -7.66 -3.15 -13.45
C PRO A 22 -6.42 -2.45 -14.01
N VAL A 23 -5.51 -2.06 -13.12
CA VAL A 23 -4.23 -1.43 -13.45
C VAL A 23 -3.15 -2.51 -13.53
N LYS A 24 -2.38 -2.50 -14.62
CA LYS A 24 -1.21 -3.37 -14.77
C LYS A 24 -0.09 -2.91 -13.83
N SER A 25 0.48 -3.84 -13.08
CA SER A 25 1.68 -3.59 -12.29
C SER A 25 2.90 -3.31 -13.19
N LEU A 26 3.71 -2.32 -12.83
CA LEU A 26 4.96 -1.96 -13.50
C LEU A 26 6.15 -2.84 -13.10
N GLY A 27 6.00 -3.62 -12.05
CA GLY A 27 7.09 -4.41 -11.49
C GLY A 27 6.86 -4.71 -10.02
N SER A 28 7.82 -5.37 -9.40
CA SER A 28 7.77 -5.66 -7.97
C SER A 28 9.10 -5.45 -7.29
N ILE A 29 9.04 -5.04 -6.03
CA ILE A 29 10.19 -4.88 -5.15
C ILE A 29 10.07 -5.91 -4.04
N VAL A 30 11.13 -6.67 -3.80
CA VAL A 30 11.21 -7.56 -2.63
C VAL A 30 12.07 -6.87 -1.58
N VAL A 31 11.49 -6.68 -0.40
CA VAL A 31 12.17 -6.15 0.78
C VAL A 31 12.34 -7.28 1.79
N ASN A 32 13.59 -7.64 2.04
CA ASN A 32 13.91 -8.63 3.05
C ASN A 32 13.82 -7.95 4.42
N THR A 33 12.90 -8.40 5.27
CA THR A 33 12.79 -7.99 6.67
C THR A 33 13.26 -9.12 7.58
N LEU A 34 13.49 -8.82 8.86
CA LEU A 34 13.86 -9.83 9.86
C LEU A 34 12.76 -10.88 10.07
N PHE A 35 11.51 -10.56 9.74
CA PHE A 35 10.37 -11.45 9.93
C PHE A 35 10.04 -12.26 8.66
N SER A 36 10.08 -11.62 7.49
CA SER A 36 9.82 -12.27 6.20
C SER A 36 10.19 -11.37 5.01
N ASN A 37 10.18 -11.95 3.80
CA ASN A 37 10.29 -11.20 2.56
C ASN A 37 8.94 -10.59 2.21
N ILE A 38 8.87 -9.26 2.12
CA ILE A 38 7.67 -8.53 1.71
C ILE A 38 7.81 -8.16 0.24
N THR A 39 6.82 -8.53 -0.59
CA THR A 39 6.77 -8.14 -2.01
C THR A 39 5.82 -6.97 -2.20
N PHE A 40 6.35 -5.83 -2.67
CA PHE A 40 5.59 -4.66 -3.07
C PHE A 40 5.40 -4.66 -4.59
N TYR A 41 4.22 -4.28 -5.07
CA TYR A 41 3.94 -4.11 -6.50
C TYR A 41 3.87 -2.62 -6.84
N LEU A 42 4.61 -2.23 -7.88
CA LEU A 42 4.59 -0.87 -8.41
C LEU A 42 3.41 -0.75 -9.37
N LEU A 43 2.65 0.33 -9.27
CA LEU A 43 1.46 0.56 -10.06
C LEU A 43 1.55 1.95 -10.68
N LEU A 44 1.27 2.05 -11.98
CA LEU A 44 1.11 3.31 -12.69
C LEU A 44 -0.37 3.70 -12.58
N THR A 45 -0.74 4.28 -11.44
CA THR A 45 -2.10 4.71 -11.16
C THR A 45 -2.14 6.20 -10.87
N ASN A 46 -3.16 6.88 -11.39
CA ASN A 46 -3.41 8.30 -11.12
C ASN A 46 -3.78 8.54 -9.66
N THR A 47 -4.31 7.50 -8.99
CA THR A 47 -4.60 7.52 -7.56
C THR A 47 -3.36 7.04 -6.81
N SER A 48 -2.49 7.97 -6.43
CA SER A 48 -1.37 7.59 -5.58
C SER A 48 -1.92 7.14 -4.24
N PHE A 49 -1.74 5.87 -3.91
CA PHE A 49 -1.78 5.37 -2.52
C PHE A 49 -0.91 6.26 -1.60
N LEU A 50 0.09 6.93 -2.16
CA LEU A 50 0.92 7.94 -1.50
C LEU A 50 0.20 9.26 -1.18
N TYR A 51 -0.87 9.66 -1.89
CA TYR A 51 -1.67 10.83 -1.49
C TYR A 51 -2.39 10.57 -0.17
N TYR A 52 -2.91 9.34 0.00
CA TYR A 52 -3.48 8.91 1.28
C TYR A 52 -2.44 8.99 2.41
N LEU A 53 -1.19 8.55 2.16
CA LEU A 53 -0.10 8.71 3.14
C LEU A 53 0.24 10.17 3.43
N LYS A 54 0.34 11.02 2.40
CA LYS A 54 0.63 12.45 2.56
C LYS A 54 -0.42 13.16 3.40
N ASP A 55 -1.70 12.89 3.15
CA ASP A 55 -2.80 13.50 3.92
C ASP A 55 -2.85 12.95 5.34
N ILE A 56 -2.59 11.64 5.52
CA ILE A 56 -2.47 11.02 6.84
C ILE A 56 -1.32 11.61 7.66
N ASP A 57 -0.15 11.77 7.04
CA ASP A 57 1.04 12.38 7.66
C ASP A 57 0.75 13.83 8.04
N LYS A 58 0.14 14.60 7.12
CA LYS A 58 -0.29 15.98 7.39
C LYS A 58 -1.28 16.06 8.55
N LEU A 59 -2.19 15.08 8.66
CA LEU A 59 -3.20 15.03 9.71
C LEU A 59 -2.67 14.45 11.04
N GLY A 60 -1.46 13.89 11.04
CA GLY A 60 -0.86 13.19 12.18
C GLY A 60 -1.62 11.92 12.56
N VAL A 61 -2.17 11.24 11.56
CA VAL A 61 -3.00 10.04 11.70
C VAL A 61 -2.17 8.83 11.27
N TYR A 62 -2.57 7.61 11.62
CA TYR A 62 -2.17 6.42 10.86
C TYR A 62 -3.31 5.40 10.83
N PHE A 63 -3.30 4.54 9.81
CA PHE A 63 -4.26 3.44 9.72
C PHE A 63 -3.61 2.13 10.21
N ASN A 64 -4.12 1.59 11.31
CA ASN A 64 -3.79 0.26 11.78
C ASN A 64 -4.58 -0.77 10.97
N ASN A 65 -3.92 -1.30 9.94
CA ASN A 65 -4.49 -2.26 9.01
C ASN A 65 -4.91 -3.59 9.66
N ILE A 66 -4.27 -3.96 10.78
CA ILE A 66 -4.49 -5.24 11.48
C ILE A 66 -5.84 -5.22 12.20
N ASN A 67 -6.10 -4.11 12.91
CA ASN A 67 -7.30 -3.95 13.73
C ASN A 67 -8.39 -3.12 13.04
N ASN A 68 -8.14 -2.65 11.80
CA ASN A 68 -9.00 -1.70 11.08
C ASN A 68 -9.29 -0.42 11.87
N LEU A 69 -8.26 0.20 12.46
CA LEU A 69 -8.40 1.42 13.25
C LEU A 69 -7.71 2.60 12.58
N LEU A 70 -8.37 3.75 12.53
CA LEU A 70 -7.74 5.03 12.25
C LEU A 70 -7.36 5.68 13.58
N VAL A 71 -6.09 5.97 13.79
CA VAL A 71 -5.55 6.44 15.08
C VAL A 71 -4.94 7.82 14.93
N LYS A 72 -5.29 8.73 15.84
CA LYS A 72 -4.70 10.07 15.97
C LYS A 72 -4.51 10.41 17.44
N ARG A 73 -3.28 10.34 17.94
CA ARG A 73 -2.99 10.48 19.39
C ARG A 73 -3.90 9.51 20.17
N ASP A 74 -4.72 10.04 21.08
CA ASP A 74 -5.63 9.25 21.93
C ASP A 74 -7.00 8.99 21.28
N VAL A 75 -7.24 9.51 20.07
CA VAL A 75 -8.48 9.30 19.33
C VAL A 75 -8.36 8.06 18.44
N ILE A 76 -9.29 7.12 18.61
CA ILE A 76 -9.36 5.87 17.85
C ILE A 76 -10.73 5.80 17.17
N VAL A 77 -10.73 5.61 15.85
CA VAL A 77 -11.94 5.44 15.04
C VAL A 77 -11.91 4.06 14.39
N PHE A 78 -12.98 3.28 14.57
CA PHE A 78 -13.15 1.99 13.90
C PHE A 78 -13.54 2.22 12.45
N ILE A 79 -12.84 1.56 11.53
CA ILE A 79 -13.14 1.57 10.10
C ILE A 79 -13.85 0.27 9.74
N ILE A 80 -15.10 0.38 9.31
CA ILE A 80 -15.84 -0.72 8.70
C ILE A 80 -15.55 -0.71 7.20
N ARG A 81 -14.87 -1.76 6.70
CA ARG A 81 -14.70 -1.98 5.26
C ARG A 81 -15.94 -2.72 4.75
N LYS A 82 -16.68 -2.12 3.81
CA LYS A 82 -17.75 -2.81 3.08
C LYS A 82 -17.21 -3.48 1.83
#